data_AF-A0A967NS57-F1
#
_entry.id   AF-A0A967NS57-F1
#
_cell.length_a   1.000
_cell.length_b   1.000
_cell.length_c   1.000
_cell.angle_alpha   90.00
_cell.angle_beta   90.00
_cell.angle_gamma   90.00
#
_symmetry.space_group_name_H-M   'P 1'
#
loop_
_entity.id
_entity.type
_entity.pdbx_description
1 polymer ?
#
loop_
_entity_poly.entity_id
_entity_poly.type
_entity_poly.pdbx_seq_one_letter_code
_entity_poly.pdbx_strand_id
1 'polypeptide(L)'
;DRPVLGIEISPNLPDRGEVDLAINLAPLRNENRVTQGVAIVIDDVTETRRLQGQTQLFERMVSPAVIRQLNPNSIQLGGKRAEITTLFADVRGFTTFSEEVDP
;
A
#
# COMPACT_ATOMS: atom_id res chain seq x y z
N ASP A 1 -24.91 -18.42 8.76
CA ASP A 1 -24.39 -17.69 7.59
C ASP A 1 -23.78 -16.36 8.00
N ARG A 2 -22.45 -16.33 7.97
CA ARG A 2 -21.64 -15.13 8.18
C ARG A 2 -21.57 -14.35 6.87
N PRO A 3 -21.52 -13.01 6.89
CA PRO A 3 -21.21 -12.24 5.69
C PRO A 3 -19.89 -12.72 5.09
N VAL A 4 -19.84 -12.82 3.76
CA VAL A 4 -18.59 -13.04 3.04
C VAL A 4 -17.98 -11.66 2.85
N LEU A 5 -17.01 -11.33 3.72
CA LEU A 5 -16.30 -10.06 3.70
C LEU A 5 -15.05 -10.15 2.83
N GLY A 6 -14.85 -9.13 2.00
CA GLY A 6 -13.55 -8.79 1.44
C GLY A 6 -13.02 -9.74 0.38
N ILE A 7 -13.82 -10.09 -0.63
CA ILE A 7 -13.25 -10.69 -1.84
C ILE A 7 -12.58 -9.56 -2.63
N GLU A 8 -11.25 -9.55 -2.68
CA GLU A 8 -10.50 -8.63 -3.50
C GLU A 8 -10.11 -9.30 -4.82
N ILE A 9 -10.32 -8.60 -5.94
CA ILE A 9 -9.94 -9.05 -7.28
C ILE A 9 -9.28 -7.91 -8.06
N SER A 10 -8.36 -8.27 -8.96
CA SER A 10 -7.67 -7.30 -9.83
C SER A 10 -7.95 -7.59 -11.31
N PRO A 11 -9.17 -7.34 -11.83
CA PRO A 11 -9.49 -7.61 -13.23
C PRO A 11 -8.86 -6.57 -14.17
N ASN A 12 -8.67 -6.97 -15.43
CA ASN A 12 -8.31 -6.06 -16.51
C ASN A 12 -9.58 -5.67 -17.30
N LEU A 13 -9.95 -4.39 -17.25
CA LEU A 13 -11.15 -3.86 -17.91
C LEU A 13 -10.81 -3.24 -19.27
N PRO A 14 -11.64 -3.45 -20.32
CA PRO A 14 -11.34 -2.99 -21.70
C PRO A 14 -11.00 -1.50 -21.83
N ASP A 15 -11.73 -0.64 -21.11
CA ASP A 15 -11.60 0.82 -21.22
C ASP A 15 -10.75 1.44 -20.09
N ARG A 16 -10.40 0.67 -19.05
CA ARG A 16 -9.73 1.18 -17.84
C ARG A 16 -8.40 0.51 -17.50
N GLY A 17 -8.09 -0.65 -18.07
CA GLY A 17 -6.92 -1.43 -17.70
C GLY A 17 -7.11 -2.19 -16.38
N GLU A 18 -5.99 -2.49 -15.71
CA GLU A 18 -5.98 -3.19 -14.42
C GLU A 18 -6.58 -2.30 -13.31
N VAL A 19 -7.57 -2.84 -12.59
CA VAL A 19 -8.25 -2.17 -11.47
C VAL A 19 -8.33 -3.12 -10.29
N ASP A 20 -8.23 -2.60 -9.07
CA ASP A 20 -8.43 -3.35 -7.83
C ASP A 20 -9.84 -3.13 -7.30
N LEU A 21 -10.63 -4.20 -7.19
CA LEU A 21 -12.00 -4.16 -6.70
C LEU A 21 -12.14 -4.96 -5.40
N ALA A 22 -12.76 -4.33 -4.39
CA ALA A 22 -13.17 -5.00 -3.16
C ALA A 22 -14.67 -5.28 -3.20
N ILE A 23 -15.05 -6.56 -3.07
CA ILE A 23 -16.44 -7.02 -3.17
C ILE A 23 -16.90 -7.52 -1.79
N ASN A 24 -17.99 -6.94 -1.30
CA ASN A 24 -18.63 -7.28 -0.03
C ASN A 24 -20.05 -7.80 -0.26
N LEU A 25 -20.37 -8.97 0.31
CA LEU A 25 -21.69 -9.59 0.17
C LEU A 25 -22.38 -9.73 1.54
N ALA A 26 -23.57 -9.14 1.67
CA ALA A 26 -24.37 -9.19 2.88
C ALA A 26 -25.78 -9.74 2.58
N PRO A 27 -26.23 -10.82 3.25
CA PRO A 27 -27.59 -11.32 3.07
C PRO A 27 -28.62 -10.34 3.67
N LEU A 28 -29.66 -10.02 2.91
CA LEU A 28 -30.80 -9.22 3.35
C LEU A 28 -31.85 -10.16 3.95
N ARG A 29 -32.20 -9.93 5.22
CA ARG A 29 -33.12 -10.77 5.99
C ARG A 29 -34.37 -10.00 6.38
N ASN A 30 -35.51 -10.67 6.35
CA ASN A 30 -36.75 -10.16 6.92
C ASN A 30 -36.83 -10.43 8.45
N GLU A 31 -37.93 -9.99 9.07
CA GLU A 31 -38.20 -10.17 10.51
C GLU A 31 -38.13 -11.63 10.98
N ASN A 32 -38.43 -12.58 10.08
CA ASN A 32 -38.37 -14.02 10.36
C ASN A 32 -37.00 -14.66 10.06
N ARG A 33 -35.94 -13.84 9.89
CA ARG A 33 -34.55 -14.26 9.57
C ARG A 33 -34.39 -15.02 8.25
N VAL A 34 -35.40 -15.00 7.37
CA VAL A 34 -35.33 -15.61 6.04
C VAL A 34 -34.59 -14.67 5.10
N THR A 35 -33.58 -15.19 4.41
CA THR A 35 -32.81 -14.43 3.41
C THR A 35 -33.70 -14.18 2.20
N GLN A 36 -34.04 -12.91 1.95
CA GLN A 36 -34.82 -12.49 0.79
C GLN A 36 -33.95 -12.06 -0.39
N GLY A 37 -32.68 -11.72 -0.13
CA GLY A 37 -31.75 -11.31 -1.16
C GLY A 37 -30.34 -11.13 -0.63
N VAL A 38 -29.46 -10.59 -1.47
CA VAL A 38 -28.07 -10.29 -1.14
C VAL A 38 -27.78 -8.86 -1.59
N ALA A 39 -27.26 -8.04 -0.68
CA ALA A 39 -26.64 -6.78 -1.02
C ALA A 39 -25.19 -7.05 -1.44
N ILE A 40 -24.81 -6.52 -2.61
CA ILE A 40 -23.45 -6.58 -3.13
C ILE A 40 -22.93 -5.15 -3.17
N VAL A 41 -21.78 -4.91 -2.54
CA VAL A 41 -21.05 -3.65 -2.60
C VAL A 41 -19.74 -3.91 -3.32
N ILE A 42 -19.40 -3.07 -4.29
CA ILE A 42 -18.15 -3.14 -5.06
C ILE A 42 -17.47 -1.80 -4.93
N ASP A 43 -16.29 -1.78 -4.32
CA ASP A 43 -15.47 -0.58 -4.15
C ASP A 43 -14.25 -0.66 -5.08
N ASP A 44 -14.02 0.40 -5.86
CA ASP A 44 -12.79 0.59 -6.64
C ASP A 44 -11.70 1.14 -5.70
N VAL A 45 -10.73 0.30 -5.35
CA VAL A 45 -9.66 0.63 -4.40
C VAL A 45 -8.30 0.84 -5.10
N THR A 46 -8.31 0.93 -6.44
CA THR A 46 -7.10 1.04 -7.27
C THR A 46 -6.22 2.23 -6.87
N GLU A 47 -6.82 3.41 -6.69
CA GLU A 47 -6.08 4.62 -6.34
C GLU A 47 -5.47 4.52 -4.94
N THR A 48 -6.25 4.01 -3.97
CA THR A 48 -5.79 3.78 -2.60
C THR A 48 -4.59 2.82 -2.56
N ARG A 49 -4.66 1.69 -3.29
CA ARG A 49 -3.55 0.74 -3.40
C ARG A 49 -2.34 1.35 -4.08
N ARG A 50 -2.52 2.15 -5.14
CA ARG A 50 -1.43 2.84 -5.83
C ARG A 50 -0.69 3.81 -4.90
N LEU A 51 -1.43 4.59 -4.10
CA LEU A 51 -0.85 5.53 -3.14
C LEU A 51 -0.12 4.80 -2.00
N GLN A 52 -0.69 3.71 -1.49
CA GLN A 52 -0.05 2.87 -0.47
C GLN A 52 1.23 2.22 -0.97
N GLY A 53 1.24 1.67 -2.18
CA GLY A 53 2.43 1.07 -2.79
C GLY A 53 3.56 2.07 -2.98
N GLN A 54 3.26 3.29 -3.42
CA GLN A 54 4.26 4.37 -3.49
C GLN A 54 4.81 4.69 -2.09
N THR A 55 3.94 4.82 -1.10
CA THR A 55 4.34 5.17 0.28
C THR A 55 5.24 4.09 0.90
N GLN A 56 4.90 2.81 0.75
CA GLN A 56 5.70 1.70 1.30
C GLN A 56 7.12 1.63 0.72
N LEU A 57 7.30 1.94 -0.56
CA LEU A 57 8.64 2.02 -1.16
C LEU A 57 9.46 3.15 -0.52
N PHE A 58 8.85 4.33 -0.31
CA PHE A 58 9.52 5.45 0.36
C PHE A 58 9.80 5.18 1.85
N GLU A 59 8.91 4.46 2.55
CA GLU A 59 9.12 4.05 3.95
C GLU A 59 10.34 3.13 4.14
N ARG A 60 10.68 2.31 3.14
CA ARG A 60 11.88 1.46 3.19
C ARG A 60 13.18 2.24 2.94
N MET A 61 13.09 3.37 2.24
CA MET A 61 14.27 4.14 1.83
C MET A 61 14.51 5.37 2.70
N VAL A 62 13.49 5.82 3.44
CA VAL A 62 13.52 7.09 4.15
C VAL A 62 12.76 6.98 5.47
N SER A 63 13.30 7.58 6.53
CA SER A 63 12.63 7.54 7.84
C SER A 63 11.23 8.17 7.80
N PRO A 64 10.27 7.69 8.63
CA PRO A 64 8.90 8.22 8.67
C PRO A 64 8.80 9.72 8.96
N ALA A 65 9.80 10.28 9.64
CA ALA A 65 9.88 11.71 9.94
C ALA A 65 10.07 12.56 8.67
N VAL A 66 10.79 12.04 7.67
CA VAL A 66 11.02 12.74 6.39
C VAL A 66 9.77 12.65 5.51
N ILE A 67 9.08 11.50 5.48
CA ILE A 67 7.85 11.32 4.70
C ILE A 67 6.76 12.31 5.11
N ARG A 68 6.58 12.54 6.42
CA ARG A 68 5.62 13.53 6.94
C ARG A 68 5.91 14.98 6.53
N GLN A 69 7.14 15.27 6.10
CA GLN A 69 7.55 16.61 5.65
C GLN A 69 7.51 16.76 4.13
N LEU A 70 7.35 15.68 3.36
CA LEU A 70 7.20 15.76 1.91
C LEU A 70 5.76 16.14 1.55
N ASN A 71 5.58 17.23 0.81
CA ASN A 71 4.34 17.51 0.10
C ASN A 71 4.41 16.80 -1.27
N PRO A 72 3.57 15.78 -1.54
CA PRO A 72 3.62 15.02 -2.79
C PRO A 72 3.45 15.89 -4.03
N ASN A 73 2.69 16.99 -3.92
CA ASN A 73 2.41 17.91 -5.02
C ASN A 73 3.53 18.94 -5.28
N SER A 74 4.56 19.00 -4.42
CA SER A 74 5.70 19.91 -4.58
C SER A 74 6.97 19.22 -5.07
N ILE A 75 6.89 17.93 -5.44
CA ILE A 75 8.02 17.19 -5.98
C ILE A 75 8.23 17.62 -7.44
N GLN A 76 9.02 18.68 -7.64
CA GLN A 76 9.45 19.08 -8.97
C GLN A 76 10.57 18.16 -9.45
N LEU A 77 10.38 17.54 -10.63
CA LEU A 77 11.46 16.86 -11.34
C LEU A 77 12.50 17.89 -11.78
N GLY A 78 13.77 17.67 -11.44
CA GLY A 78 14.88 18.58 -11.77
C GLY A 78 15.93 18.70 -10.66
N GLY A 79 15.58 18.29 -9.44
CA GLY A 79 16.47 18.39 -8.29
C GLY A 79 16.73 19.84 -7.85
N LYS A 80 17.34 20.02 -6.69
CA LYS A 80 17.73 21.34 -6.18
C LYS A 80 19.19 21.30 -5.78
N ARG A 81 19.97 22.30 -6.20
CA ARG A 81 21.32 22.50 -5.66
C ARG A 81 21.18 23.03 -4.23
N ALA A 82 21.68 22.29 -3.27
CA ALA A 82 21.65 22.64 -1.86
C ALA A 82 22.98 22.27 -1.20
N GLU A 83 23.36 23.04 -0.18
CA GLU A 83 24.44 22.66 0.72
C GLU A 83 23.93 21.57 1.67
N ILE A 84 24.73 20.52 1.86
CA ILE A 84 24.37 19.37 2.70
C ILE A 84 25.50 19.02 3.66
N THR A 85 25.14 18.44 4.79
CA THR A 85 26.09 17.81 5.72
C THR A 85 26.04 16.31 5.54
N THR A 86 27.18 15.69 5.26
CA THR A 86 27.30 14.23 5.08
C THR A 86 27.92 13.60 6.33
N LEU A 87 27.31 12.52 6.81
CA LEU A 87 27.89 11.66 7.84
C LEU A 87 28.21 10.30 7.23
N PHE A 88 29.43 9.81 7.44
CA PHE A 88 29.83 8.45 7.10
C PHE A 88 30.12 7.69 8.39
N ALA A 89 29.53 6.50 8.52
CA ALA A 89 29.74 5.58 9.64
C ALA A 89 29.72 4.14 9.12
N ASP A 90 30.59 3.31 9.66
CA ASP A 90 30.71 1.90 9.33
C ASP A 90 30.80 1.06 10.62
N VAL A 91 30.34 -0.18 10.55
CA VAL A 91 30.36 -1.12 11.67
C VAL A 91 31.74 -1.77 11.73
N ARG A 92 32.47 -1.51 12.82
CA ARG A 92 33.80 -2.13 13.02
C ARG A 92 33.67 -3.65 13.11
N GLY A 93 34.54 -4.36 12.40
CA GLY A 93 34.56 -5.83 12.42
C GLY A 93 33.41 -6.48 11.67
N PHE A 94 32.63 -5.73 10.88
CA PHE A 94 31.50 -6.27 10.11
C PHE A 94 31.92 -7.38 9.15
N THR A 95 33.08 -7.25 8.49
CA THR A 95 33.62 -8.28 7.58
C THR A 95 33.79 -9.63 8.30
N THR A 96 34.51 -9.64 9.42
CA THR A 96 34.73 -10.87 10.21
C THR A 96 33.41 -11.46 10.70
N PHE A 97 32.47 -10.63 11.16
CA PHE A 97 31.15 -11.09 11.56
C PHE A 97 30.38 -11.74 10.40
N SER A 98 30.37 -11.12 9.22
CA SER A 98 29.63 -11.61 8.05
C SER A 98 30.19 -12.90 7.46
N GLU A 99 31.47 -13.20 7.72
CA GLU A 99 32.12 -14.44 7.28
C GLU A 99 31.77 -15.64 8.19
N GLU A 100 31.30 -15.39 9.42
CA GLU A 100 30.97 -16.42 10.41
C GLU A 100 29.46 -16.73 10.52
N VAL A 101 28.60 -15.89 9.93
CA VAL A 101 27.15 -15.98 10.06
C VAL A 101 26.51 -16.25 8.70
N ASP A 102 25.73 -17.34 8.62
CA ASP A 102 24.93 -17.64 7.43
C ASP A 102 23.76 -16.63 7.26
N PRO A 103 23.44 -16.24 6.02
CA PRO A 103 22.47 -15.18 5.69
C PRO A 103 20.99 -15.54 5.93
#